data_AF-A0A2I2FUY3-F1
#
_entry.id   AF-A0A2I2FUY3-F1
#
_cell.length_a   1.000
_cell.length_b   1.000
_cell.length_c   1.000
_cell.angle_alpha   90.00
_cell.angle_beta   90.00
_cell.angle_gamma   90.00
#
_symmetry.space_group_name_H-M   'P 1'
#
loop_
_entity.id
_entity.type
_entity.pdbx_description
1 polymer ?
#
loop_
_entity_poly.entity_id
_entity_poly.type
_entity_poly.pdbx_seq_one_letter_code
_entity_poly.pdbx_strand_id
1 'polypeptide(L)'
;MASGCQYSSVNNPPESDEHHEQYELEQAIESWQRARISGVDDSEDPGTTTPAIQPAYGDGPAEIPQHPDASNTSTAESTRLKDGHKPLSVKRKNPFDSGGSWVWEIASETVSIVCLALLIVFLVWVDGSSYTKWQYHISPNSIVSIMATIARAALLVPVSACIGQLKWVHSSTSRELYRLQTLDEASRGPWGSLGLLVTTKPSLASVGSILMVLALAIDPFAQQILSFPLREVPDLSIISYIPRTQEYKMEHASPMYLGDKKQKIAFSLSLSTQLAILKGAFQEGGGVQPSCPTGNCTFPNFFTMGFCSKCEDVSNQANQSCPTYKGSENELGLAPPNPLNNSIQLNLMNEGRENINKTFASIATSLSDNIRFSNKKVDHVNGTTYHVETYIHVRWQWVILPLITTAGSGLLLAITALASRKQDLVLWKSSILPLVMGQLHTNPERDANCFRDVDETRRFAKDVKVVVAQNDESIIFTEQ
;
A
#
# COMPACT_ATOMS: atom_id res chain seq x y z
N MET A 1 48.30 0.40 7.32
CA MET A 1 47.92 -0.98 6.96
C MET A 1 47.13 -1.54 8.12
N ALA A 2 45.81 -1.63 7.95
CA ALA A 2 44.87 -2.05 8.98
C ALA A 2 44.58 -3.54 8.81
N SER A 3 44.83 -4.34 9.85
CA SER A 3 44.47 -5.75 9.94
C SER A 3 43.35 -5.89 10.97
N GLY A 4 42.18 -6.32 10.50
CA GLY A 4 40.95 -6.46 11.28
C GLY A 4 40.91 -7.71 12.14
N CYS A 5 39.99 -7.70 13.12
CA CYS A 5 39.57 -8.87 13.87
C CYS A 5 38.14 -9.25 13.44
N GLN A 6 38.01 -10.43 12.84
CA GLN A 6 36.75 -11.13 12.59
C GLN A 6 36.24 -11.73 13.90
N TYR A 7 34.92 -11.72 14.10
CA TYR A 7 34.26 -12.49 15.15
C TYR A 7 33.44 -13.64 14.52
N SER A 8 33.50 -14.76 15.22
CA SER A 8 33.05 -16.10 14.83
C SER A 8 31.53 -16.24 14.75
N SER A 9 31.07 -17.02 13.77
CA SER A 9 29.68 -17.44 13.58
C SER A 9 29.20 -18.35 14.72
N VAL A 10 28.00 -18.07 15.21
CA VAL A 10 27.23 -18.93 16.12
C VAL A 10 26.54 -20.02 15.29
N ASN A 11 26.62 -21.26 15.76
CA ASN A 11 26.00 -22.44 15.15
C ASN A 11 24.47 -22.41 15.28
N ASN A 12 23.76 -22.62 14.16
CA ASN A 12 22.32 -22.90 14.13
C ASN A 12 22.06 -24.42 14.30
N PRO A 13 21.04 -24.84 15.07
CA PRO A 13 20.52 -26.21 15.08
C PRO A 13 19.56 -26.48 13.90
N PRO A 14 19.23 -27.76 13.61
CA PRO A 14 18.76 -28.18 12.28
C PRO A 14 17.26 -27.93 12.05
N GLU A 15 16.97 -27.66 10.78
CA GLU A 15 15.66 -27.47 10.18
C GLU A 15 15.13 -28.82 9.70
N SER A 16 14.09 -29.34 10.37
CA SER A 16 13.31 -30.50 9.93
C SER A 16 11.89 -30.39 10.49
N ASP A 17 10.89 -30.66 9.64
CA ASP A 17 9.45 -30.83 9.93
C ASP A 17 8.46 -29.76 9.42
N GLU A 18 8.68 -29.15 8.25
CA GLU A 18 7.60 -28.44 7.52
C GLU A 18 7.28 -29.03 6.14
N HIS A 19 8.12 -29.92 5.59
CA HIS A 19 7.91 -30.48 4.25
C HIS A 19 6.96 -31.68 4.19
N HIS A 20 6.61 -32.29 5.35
CA HIS A 20 5.79 -33.50 5.36
C HIS A 20 4.27 -33.22 5.44
N GLU A 21 3.86 -32.11 6.06
CA GLU A 21 2.44 -31.70 6.13
C GLU A 21 1.92 -31.14 4.79
N GLN A 22 2.79 -30.56 3.96
CA GLN A 22 2.40 -29.99 2.67
C GLN A 22 2.04 -31.09 1.63
N TYR A 23 2.64 -32.27 1.74
CA TYR A 23 2.42 -33.40 0.82
C TYR A 23 1.13 -34.19 1.14
N GLU A 24 0.75 -34.27 2.42
CA GLU A 24 -0.51 -34.91 2.86
C GLU A 24 -1.74 -34.07 2.47
N LEU A 25 -1.62 -32.73 2.47
CA LEU A 25 -2.72 -31.83 2.09
C LEU A 25 -3.03 -31.86 0.58
N GLU A 26 -2.01 -32.00 -0.27
CA GLU A 26 -2.21 -32.10 -1.73
C GLU A 26 -2.88 -33.42 -2.14
N GLN A 27 -2.55 -34.55 -1.48
CA GLN A 27 -3.22 -35.83 -1.76
C GLN A 27 -4.68 -35.86 -1.31
N ALA A 28 -5.01 -35.17 -0.21
CA ALA A 28 -6.39 -35.04 0.25
C ALA A 28 -7.26 -34.26 -0.74
N ILE A 29 -6.72 -33.19 -1.35
CA ILE A 29 -7.45 -32.34 -2.31
C ILE A 29 -7.71 -33.08 -3.64
N GLU A 30 -6.75 -33.86 -4.15
CA GLU A 30 -6.95 -34.64 -5.37
C GLU A 30 -7.97 -35.79 -5.19
N SER A 31 -8.03 -36.40 -4.01
CA SER A 31 -9.02 -37.45 -3.72
C SER A 31 -10.46 -36.91 -3.69
N TRP A 32 -10.64 -35.68 -3.20
CA TRP A 32 -11.93 -35.01 -3.12
C TRP A 32 -12.43 -34.55 -4.50
N GLN A 33 -11.53 -34.15 -5.40
CA GLN A 33 -11.88 -33.79 -6.78
C GLN A 33 -12.29 -35.01 -7.62
N ARG A 34 -11.66 -36.18 -7.41
CA ARG A 34 -12.05 -37.42 -8.10
C ARG A 34 -13.42 -37.95 -7.66
N ALA A 35 -13.78 -37.79 -6.38
CA ALA A 35 -15.09 -38.19 -5.85
C ALA A 35 -16.26 -37.32 -6.35
N ARG A 36 -16.00 -36.11 -6.86
CA ARG A 36 -17.03 -35.18 -7.34
C ARG A 36 -17.42 -35.38 -8.81
N ILE A 37 -16.62 -36.11 -9.58
CA ILE A 37 -16.82 -36.31 -11.03
C ILE A 37 -17.53 -37.64 -11.32
N SER A 38 -17.67 -38.55 -10.35
CA SER A 38 -18.27 -39.88 -10.53
C SER A 38 -19.70 -40.02 -10.01
N GLY A 39 -20.41 -38.92 -9.76
CA GLY A 39 -21.78 -38.96 -9.24
C GLY A 39 -22.68 -38.02 -10.02
N VAL A 40 -23.26 -38.53 -11.10
CA VAL A 40 -24.63 -38.30 -11.61
C VAL A 40 -24.71 -39.04 -12.94
N ASP A 41 -25.17 -40.28 -12.88
CA ASP A 41 -26.25 -40.79 -13.74
C ASP A 41 -26.73 -42.14 -13.18
N ASP A 42 -28.04 -42.26 -12.99
CA ASP A 42 -28.85 -43.45 -13.28
C ASP A 42 -30.31 -43.20 -12.88
N SER A 43 -31.16 -43.02 -13.89
CA SER A 43 -32.49 -43.64 -13.97
C SER A 43 -32.95 -43.66 -15.43
N GLU A 44 -32.63 -44.78 -16.09
CA GLU A 44 -33.37 -45.44 -17.19
C GLU A 44 -34.90 -45.44 -16.90
N ASP A 45 -35.86 -45.50 -17.83
CA ASP A 45 -35.98 -45.92 -19.25
C ASP A 45 -37.47 -45.64 -19.69
N PRO A 46 -38.03 -46.07 -20.85
CA PRO A 46 -37.49 -46.24 -22.21
C PRO A 46 -38.40 -45.66 -23.33
N GLY A 47 -37.85 -45.57 -24.53
CA GLY A 47 -38.59 -45.94 -25.76
C GLY A 47 -39.03 -44.82 -26.69
N THR A 48 -38.33 -44.66 -27.83
CA THR A 48 -38.80 -45.08 -29.17
C THR A 48 -38.02 -44.33 -30.27
N THR A 49 -37.13 -45.08 -30.90
CA THR A 49 -36.79 -45.13 -32.33
C THR A 49 -37.07 -43.90 -33.22
N THR A 50 -35.96 -43.35 -33.73
CA THR A 50 -35.71 -42.58 -34.98
C THR A 50 -36.56 -43.08 -36.20
N PRO A 51 -36.74 -42.31 -37.31
CA PRO A 51 -35.68 -41.56 -37.98
C PRO A 51 -36.01 -40.21 -38.64
N ALA A 52 -34.90 -39.55 -38.99
CA ALA A 52 -34.75 -38.34 -39.79
C ALA A 52 -35.41 -38.38 -41.18
N ILE A 53 -35.85 -37.21 -41.67
CA ILE A 53 -35.94 -36.87 -43.10
C ILE A 53 -35.55 -35.40 -43.30
N GLN A 54 -34.64 -35.18 -44.25
CA GLN A 54 -34.15 -33.91 -44.81
C GLN A 54 -35.09 -33.38 -45.94
N PRO A 55 -34.89 -32.15 -46.45
CA PRO A 55 -35.93 -31.36 -47.10
C PRO A 55 -36.21 -31.77 -48.56
N ALA A 56 -37.45 -31.57 -49.00
CA ALA A 56 -37.84 -31.69 -50.40
C ALA A 56 -38.20 -30.30 -50.98
N TYR A 57 -37.37 -29.89 -51.94
CA TYR A 57 -37.56 -28.80 -52.88
C TYR A 57 -38.58 -29.22 -53.95
N GLY A 58 -39.46 -28.31 -54.38
CA GLY A 58 -40.41 -28.54 -55.45
C GLY A 58 -40.82 -27.22 -56.10
N ASP A 59 -40.24 -26.94 -57.26
CA ASP A 59 -40.55 -25.85 -58.18
C ASP A 59 -41.93 -26.03 -58.85
N GLY A 60 -42.61 -24.91 -59.13
CA GLY A 60 -43.70 -24.86 -60.11
C GLY A 60 -44.52 -23.55 -60.04
N PRO A 61 -44.76 -22.81 -61.14
CA PRO A 61 -44.88 -21.35 -61.11
C PRO A 61 -46.30 -20.80 -61.32
N ALA A 62 -46.40 -19.47 -61.12
CA ALA A 62 -47.34 -18.51 -61.73
C ALA A 62 -48.81 -18.53 -61.26
N GLU A 63 -49.27 -17.42 -60.67
CA GLU A 63 -50.08 -16.42 -61.39
C GLU A 63 -50.49 -15.28 -60.45
N ILE A 64 -50.27 -14.06 -60.94
CA ILE A 64 -50.80 -12.80 -60.42
C ILE A 64 -52.14 -12.56 -61.12
N PRO A 65 -53.20 -12.21 -60.39
CA PRO A 65 -54.23 -11.35 -60.96
C PRO A 65 -54.30 -10.01 -60.22
N GLN A 66 -53.89 -8.96 -60.92
CA GLN A 66 -54.34 -7.59 -60.70
C GLN A 66 -55.72 -7.41 -61.35
N HIS A 67 -56.65 -6.71 -60.70
CA HIS A 67 -57.68 -5.87 -61.33
C HIS A 67 -58.49 -5.07 -60.27
N PRO A 68 -59.26 -4.01 -60.61
CA PRO A 68 -58.75 -2.63 -60.70
C PRO A 68 -59.57 -1.60 -59.86
N ASP A 69 -59.02 -0.39 -59.82
CA ASP A 69 -59.62 0.95 -59.79
C ASP A 69 -61.12 1.17 -59.48
N ALA A 70 -61.30 1.92 -58.39
CA ALA A 70 -62.07 3.17 -58.27
C ALA A 70 -63.23 3.44 -59.26
N SER A 71 -64.45 3.55 -58.70
CA SER A 71 -65.28 4.76 -58.78
C SER A 71 -66.51 4.61 -57.89
N ASN A 72 -66.79 5.61 -57.06
CA ASN A 72 -68.12 6.19 -56.89
C ASN A 72 -68.05 7.39 -55.94
N THR A 73 -68.18 8.56 -56.56
CA THR A 73 -68.46 9.85 -55.94
C THR A 73 -69.83 9.81 -55.27
N SER A 74 -69.91 10.13 -53.98
CA SER A 74 -71.12 10.72 -53.40
C SER A 74 -70.76 12.03 -52.71
N THR A 75 -71.27 13.11 -53.27
CA THR A 75 -71.41 14.41 -52.63
C THR A 75 -72.37 14.30 -51.45
N ALA A 76 -71.88 14.53 -50.24
CA ALA A 76 -72.72 14.89 -49.09
C ALA A 76 -71.92 15.74 -48.09
N GLU A 77 -72.35 16.99 -47.96
CA GLU A 77 -72.30 17.86 -46.79
C GLU A 77 -71.01 17.98 -45.96
N SER A 78 -70.39 19.16 -46.11
CA SER A 78 -69.53 19.81 -45.13
C SER A 78 -70.21 19.91 -43.75
N THR A 79 -70.08 18.86 -42.94
CA THR A 79 -70.26 18.96 -41.49
C THR A 79 -68.89 19.05 -40.87
N ARG A 80 -68.54 20.28 -40.47
CA ARG A 80 -67.33 20.64 -39.74
C ARG A 80 -67.33 19.89 -38.39
N LEU A 81 -66.81 18.66 -38.37
CA LEU A 81 -66.47 17.96 -37.13
C LEU A 81 -65.37 18.78 -36.47
N LYS A 82 -65.75 19.46 -35.38
CA LYS A 82 -64.83 20.06 -34.44
C LYS A 82 -64.02 18.92 -33.85
N ASP A 83 -62.86 18.68 -34.43
CA ASP A 83 -61.87 17.81 -33.83
C ASP A 83 -61.38 18.51 -32.56
N GLY A 84 -61.93 18.07 -31.43
CA GLY A 84 -61.58 18.53 -30.11
C GLY A 84 -60.23 17.96 -29.71
N HIS A 85 -59.17 18.30 -30.45
CA HIS A 85 -57.81 18.12 -29.98
C HIS A 85 -57.64 19.00 -28.75
N LYS A 86 -57.79 18.43 -27.57
CA LYS A 86 -57.22 19.01 -26.35
C LYS A 86 -55.71 18.80 -26.49
N PRO A 87 -54.89 19.84 -26.71
CA PRO A 87 -53.45 19.66 -26.56
C PRO A 87 -53.21 19.16 -25.14
N LEU A 88 -52.46 18.06 -24.99
CA LEU A 88 -52.03 17.60 -23.67
C LEU A 88 -51.41 18.80 -22.95
N SER A 89 -52.02 19.17 -21.83
CA SER A 89 -51.59 20.33 -21.05
C SER A 89 -50.11 20.17 -20.69
N VAL A 90 -49.26 21.06 -21.17
CA VAL A 90 -47.84 21.12 -20.81
C VAL A 90 -47.76 21.49 -19.32
N LYS A 91 -47.78 20.48 -18.44
CA LYS A 91 -47.47 20.67 -17.02
C LYS A 91 -46.01 21.05 -16.89
N ARG A 92 -45.75 22.14 -16.16
CA ARG A 92 -44.41 22.66 -15.80
C ARG A 92 -43.46 21.51 -15.47
N LYS A 93 -42.32 21.43 -16.18
CA LYS A 93 -41.23 20.49 -15.86
C LYS A 93 -40.83 20.72 -14.41
N ASN A 94 -40.86 19.66 -13.60
CA ASN A 94 -40.19 19.68 -12.31
C ASN A 94 -38.69 19.84 -12.57
N PRO A 95 -37.95 20.69 -11.83
CA PRO A 95 -36.51 20.88 -12.04
C PRO A 95 -35.69 19.62 -11.76
N PHE A 96 -36.30 18.59 -11.17
CA PHE A 96 -35.72 17.27 -10.89
C PHE A 96 -36.05 16.19 -11.94
N ASP A 97 -36.85 16.50 -12.97
CA ASP A 97 -37.19 15.56 -14.05
C ASP A 97 -36.09 15.66 -15.13
N SER A 98 -35.01 14.86 -14.97
CA SER A 98 -33.76 14.94 -15.75
C SER A 98 -33.52 13.74 -16.67
N GLY A 99 -34.57 13.05 -17.12
CA GLY A 99 -34.43 11.87 -17.99
C GLY A 99 -33.72 12.19 -19.31
N GLY A 100 -33.94 13.40 -19.85
CA GLY A 100 -33.33 13.88 -21.08
C GLY A 100 -32.10 14.80 -20.94
N SER A 101 -31.36 14.79 -19.81
CA SER A 101 -30.25 15.74 -19.61
C SER A 101 -28.99 15.10 -19.00
N TRP A 102 -27.82 15.67 -19.31
CA TRP A 102 -26.49 15.28 -18.76
C TRP A 102 -26.19 15.89 -17.38
N VAL A 103 -27.15 16.59 -16.75
CA VAL A 103 -26.94 17.30 -15.48
C VAL A 103 -26.45 16.37 -14.37
N TRP A 104 -27.00 15.16 -14.28
CA TRP A 104 -26.62 14.21 -13.23
C TRP A 104 -25.21 13.62 -13.45
N GLU A 105 -24.87 13.36 -14.71
CA GLU A 105 -23.53 12.91 -15.10
C GLU A 105 -22.48 14.01 -14.89
N ILE A 106 -22.81 15.26 -15.17
CA ILE A 106 -21.93 16.41 -14.89
C ILE A 106 -21.78 16.59 -13.37
N ALA A 107 -22.88 16.52 -12.60
CA ALA A 107 -22.82 16.65 -11.16
C ALA A 107 -21.96 15.55 -10.51
N SER A 108 -22.14 14.29 -10.91
CA SER A 108 -21.33 13.18 -10.43
C SER A 108 -19.85 13.30 -10.83
N GLU A 109 -19.56 13.70 -12.07
CA GLU A 109 -18.17 13.98 -12.49
C GLU A 109 -17.54 15.12 -11.66
N THR A 110 -18.29 16.20 -11.38
CA THR A 110 -17.77 17.28 -10.52
C THR A 110 -17.49 16.82 -9.09
N VAL A 111 -18.32 15.94 -8.52
CA VAL A 111 -18.07 15.33 -7.21
C VAL A 111 -16.78 14.51 -7.25
N SER A 112 -16.54 13.73 -8.31
CA SER A 112 -15.29 12.97 -8.47
C SER A 112 -14.07 13.88 -8.50
N ILE A 113 -14.11 14.97 -9.29
CA ILE A 113 -13.03 15.96 -9.39
C ILE A 113 -12.77 16.64 -8.04
N VAL A 114 -13.83 17.03 -7.32
CA VAL A 114 -13.70 17.66 -5.99
C VAL A 114 -13.10 16.69 -4.98
N CYS A 115 -13.55 15.43 -4.94
CA CYS A 115 -12.98 14.41 -4.06
C CYS A 115 -11.50 14.15 -4.36
N LEU A 116 -11.12 14.08 -5.64
CA LEU A 116 -9.72 13.93 -6.04
C LEU A 116 -8.88 15.16 -5.67
N ALA A 117 -9.41 16.36 -5.83
CA ALA A 117 -8.72 17.59 -5.43
C ALA A 117 -8.52 17.65 -3.91
N LEU A 118 -9.53 17.30 -3.11
CA LEU A 118 -9.43 17.20 -1.65
C LEU A 118 -8.42 16.13 -1.23
N LEU A 119 -8.38 14.98 -1.92
CA LEU A 119 -7.37 13.95 -1.70
C LEU A 119 -5.96 14.52 -1.95
N ILE A 120 -5.73 15.20 -3.08
CA ILE A 120 -4.42 15.79 -3.40
C ILE A 120 -4.01 16.82 -2.36
N VAL A 121 -4.93 17.71 -1.94
CA VAL A 121 -4.67 18.72 -0.90
C VAL A 121 -4.30 18.05 0.42
N PHE A 122 -5.04 17.00 0.81
CA PHE A 122 -4.72 16.21 2.00
C PHE A 122 -3.32 15.58 1.93
N LEU A 123 -2.96 15.02 0.77
CA LEU A 123 -1.64 14.42 0.55
C LEU A 123 -0.50 15.44 0.64
N VAL A 124 -0.66 16.63 0.04
CA VAL A 124 0.34 17.71 0.16
C VAL A 124 0.50 18.16 1.62
N TRP A 125 -0.61 18.22 2.37
CA TRP A 125 -0.59 18.65 3.77
C TRP A 125 0.10 17.64 4.70
N VAL A 126 -0.06 16.34 4.44
CA VAL A 126 0.46 15.29 5.32
C VAL A 126 1.89 14.85 4.98
N ASP A 127 2.38 15.14 3.77
CA ASP A 127 3.72 14.70 3.33
C ASP A 127 4.83 15.29 4.21
N GLY A 128 5.73 14.43 4.68
CA GLY A 128 6.85 14.80 5.54
C GLY A 128 6.47 15.12 6.98
N SER A 129 5.20 14.95 7.37
CA SER A 129 4.78 15.09 8.77
C SER A 129 5.14 13.85 9.60
N SER A 130 5.42 14.06 10.89
CA SER A 130 5.62 12.96 11.85
C SER A 130 4.27 12.34 12.21
N TYR A 131 4.22 11.00 12.27
CA TYR A 131 3.05 10.25 12.68
C TYR A 131 2.69 10.49 14.15
N THR A 132 3.66 10.80 15.02
CA THR A 132 3.44 11.08 16.45
C THR A 132 2.54 12.31 16.66
N LYS A 133 2.59 13.27 15.73
CA LYS A 133 1.72 14.46 15.76
C LYS A 133 0.28 14.16 15.35
N TRP A 134 0.03 13.00 14.74
CA TRP A 134 -1.30 12.60 14.31
C TRP A 134 -2.13 12.12 15.51
N GLN A 135 -2.96 13.01 16.07
CA GLN A 135 -3.84 12.70 17.20
C GLN A 135 -5.32 12.51 16.81
N TYR A 136 -5.61 12.39 15.51
CA TYR A 136 -6.98 12.16 15.03
C TYR A 136 -7.37 10.68 15.12
N HIS A 137 -8.64 10.40 15.39
CA HIS A 137 -9.18 9.03 15.47
C HIS A 137 -9.14 8.26 14.15
N ILE A 138 -9.22 8.96 13.01
CA ILE A 138 -9.22 8.34 11.68
C ILE A 138 -7.77 8.28 11.19
N SER A 139 -7.31 7.11 10.74
CA SER A 139 -5.96 6.97 10.19
C SER A 139 -5.83 7.70 8.84
N PRO A 140 -4.64 8.21 8.48
CA PRO A 140 -4.41 8.82 7.17
C PRO A 140 -4.80 7.89 5.99
N ASN A 141 -4.50 6.59 6.12
CA ASN A 141 -4.87 5.57 5.13
C ASN A 141 -6.39 5.45 4.97
N SER A 142 -7.15 5.53 6.07
CA SER A 142 -8.61 5.48 6.02
C SER A 142 -9.19 6.67 5.27
N ILE A 143 -8.62 7.87 5.44
CA ILE A 143 -9.04 9.08 4.70
C ILE A 143 -8.80 8.90 3.20
N VAL A 144 -7.61 8.42 2.82
CA VAL A 144 -7.28 8.15 1.42
C VAL A 144 -8.25 7.14 0.81
N SER A 145 -8.53 6.05 1.51
CA SER A 145 -9.45 5.00 1.06
C SER A 145 -10.88 5.52 0.85
N ILE A 146 -11.42 6.28 1.82
CA ILE A 146 -12.77 6.87 1.73
C ILE A 146 -12.86 7.83 0.55
N MET A 147 -11.89 8.75 0.39
CA MET A 147 -11.90 9.73 -0.70
C MET A 147 -11.78 9.06 -2.07
N ALA A 148 -10.91 8.06 -2.21
CA ALA A 148 -10.74 7.29 -3.45
C ALA A 148 -12.02 6.50 -3.79
N THR A 149 -12.67 5.89 -2.79
CA THR A 149 -13.92 5.14 -2.96
C THR A 149 -15.03 6.05 -3.47
N ILE A 150 -15.21 7.23 -2.87
CA ILE A 150 -16.23 8.21 -3.29
C ILE A 150 -15.92 8.72 -4.71
N ALA A 151 -14.66 9.08 -4.99
CA ALA A 151 -14.26 9.55 -6.32
C ALA A 151 -14.52 8.49 -7.40
N ARG A 152 -14.19 7.22 -7.12
CA ARG A 152 -14.45 6.05 -7.99
C ARG A 152 -15.95 5.85 -8.22
N ALA A 153 -16.77 5.87 -7.17
CA ALA A 153 -18.20 5.68 -7.31
C ALA A 153 -18.82 6.81 -8.17
N ALA A 154 -18.37 8.04 -7.95
CA ALA A 154 -18.83 9.21 -8.68
C ALA A 154 -18.43 9.19 -10.17
N LEU A 155 -17.20 8.82 -10.53
CA LEU A 155 -16.76 8.77 -11.94
C LEU A 155 -17.41 7.61 -12.73
N LEU A 156 -17.84 6.53 -12.08
CA LEU A 156 -18.49 5.41 -12.78
C LEU A 156 -19.91 5.76 -13.28
N VAL A 157 -20.57 6.75 -12.67
CA VAL A 157 -21.88 7.24 -13.12
C VAL A 157 -21.83 7.78 -14.56
N PRO A 158 -21.00 8.78 -14.90
CA PRO A 158 -20.89 9.25 -16.29
C PRO A 158 -20.31 8.19 -17.23
N VAL A 159 -19.35 7.36 -16.79
CA VAL A 159 -18.79 6.28 -17.64
C VAL A 159 -19.87 5.29 -18.09
N SER A 160 -20.69 4.78 -17.17
CA SER A 160 -21.79 3.86 -17.51
C SER A 160 -22.82 4.51 -18.44
N ALA A 161 -23.21 5.76 -18.16
CA ALA A 161 -24.13 6.52 -18.99
C ALA A 161 -23.60 6.78 -20.41
N CYS A 162 -22.30 7.05 -20.56
CA CYS A 162 -21.66 7.24 -21.86
C CYS A 162 -21.65 5.95 -22.68
N ILE A 163 -21.27 4.81 -22.08
CA ILE A 163 -21.30 3.50 -22.77
C ILE A 163 -22.74 3.19 -23.22
N GLY A 164 -23.73 3.41 -22.36
CA GLY A 164 -25.15 3.24 -22.69
C GLY A 164 -25.60 4.15 -23.85
N GLN A 165 -25.20 5.43 -23.84
CA GLN A 165 -25.55 6.36 -24.93
C GLN A 165 -24.89 5.98 -26.26
N LEU A 166 -23.66 5.47 -26.22
CA LEU A 166 -22.94 5.01 -27.42
C LEU A 166 -23.66 3.86 -28.12
N LYS A 167 -24.47 3.06 -27.41
CA LYS A 167 -25.37 2.06 -28.01
C LYS A 167 -26.27 2.68 -29.09
N TRP A 168 -26.92 3.80 -28.78
CA TRP A 168 -27.88 4.48 -29.65
C TRP A 168 -27.21 5.25 -30.79
N VAL A 169 -26.04 5.82 -30.50
CA VAL A 169 -25.17 6.43 -31.53
C VAL A 169 -24.78 5.37 -32.57
N HIS A 170 -24.43 4.16 -32.11
CA HIS A 170 -24.00 3.08 -32.99
C HIS A 170 -25.16 2.45 -33.77
N SER A 171 -26.34 2.32 -33.15
CA SER A 171 -27.55 1.77 -33.77
C SER A 171 -28.15 2.66 -34.85
N SER A 172 -27.74 3.93 -34.90
CA SER A 172 -28.15 4.85 -35.97
C SER A 172 -27.54 4.47 -37.34
N THR A 173 -26.60 3.52 -37.37
CA THR A 173 -26.02 2.93 -38.58
C THR A 173 -26.33 1.44 -38.64
N SER A 174 -26.65 0.89 -39.82
CA SER A 174 -26.98 -0.54 -39.99
C SER A 174 -25.83 -1.45 -39.50
N ARG A 175 -26.07 -2.22 -38.44
CA ARG A 175 -25.11 -3.12 -37.77
C ARG A 175 -25.82 -4.29 -37.11
N GLU A 176 -25.06 -5.34 -36.79
CA GLU A 176 -25.54 -6.55 -36.12
C GLU A 176 -26.20 -6.25 -34.75
N LEU A 177 -27.35 -6.86 -34.49
CA LEU A 177 -28.13 -6.66 -33.28
C LEU A 177 -27.39 -7.09 -32.00
N TYR A 178 -26.59 -8.15 -32.09
CA TYR A 178 -25.82 -8.68 -30.95
C TYR A 178 -24.86 -7.65 -30.34
N ARG A 179 -24.31 -6.74 -31.15
CA ARG A 179 -23.46 -5.64 -30.64
C ARG A 179 -24.19 -4.70 -29.69
N LEU A 180 -25.50 -4.52 -29.84
CA LEU A 180 -26.28 -3.69 -28.92
C LEU A 180 -26.33 -4.34 -27.53
N GLN A 181 -26.45 -5.67 -27.48
CA GLN A 181 -26.38 -6.42 -26.24
C GLN A 181 -24.99 -6.32 -25.60
N THR A 182 -23.91 -6.49 -26.37
CA THR A 182 -22.54 -6.38 -25.81
C THR A 182 -22.25 -4.99 -25.25
N LEU A 183 -22.74 -3.92 -25.88
CA LEU A 183 -22.62 -2.55 -25.37
C LEU A 183 -23.47 -2.33 -24.10
N ASP A 184 -24.66 -2.91 -24.05
CA ASP A 184 -25.54 -2.83 -22.88
C ASP A 184 -24.91 -3.55 -21.68
N GLU A 185 -24.41 -4.78 -21.88
CA GLU A 185 -23.66 -5.55 -20.88
C GLU A 185 -22.42 -4.80 -20.40
N ALA A 186 -21.69 -4.14 -21.31
CA ALA A 186 -20.52 -3.33 -20.96
C ALA A 186 -20.85 -2.15 -20.06
N SER A 187 -21.99 -1.47 -20.28
CA SER A 187 -22.42 -0.35 -19.46
C SER A 187 -22.78 -0.76 -18.02
N ARG A 188 -23.10 -2.03 -17.77
CA ARG A 188 -23.56 -2.56 -16.48
C ARG A 188 -22.44 -2.99 -15.55
N GLY A 189 -21.21 -3.11 -16.04
CA GLY A 189 -20.07 -3.38 -15.17
C GLY A 189 -18.81 -3.88 -15.87
N PRO A 190 -17.80 -4.24 -15.06
CA PRO A 190 -16.47 -4.59 -15.54
C PRO A 190 -16.44 -5.87 -16.41
N TRP A 191 -17.28 -6.87 -16.11
CA TRP A 191 -17.29 -8.13 -16.86
C TRP A 191 -17.77 -7.96 -18.31
N GLY A 192 -18.90 -7.27 -18.50
CA GLY A 192 -19.35 -6.91 -19.84
C GLY A 192 -18.37 -5.96 -20.55
N SER A 193 -17.73 -5.06 -19.81
CA SER A 193 -16.70 -4.18 -20.36
C SER A 193 -15.50 -4.96 -20.87
N LEU A 194 -15.06 -6.00 -20.15
CA LEU A 194 -13.99 -6.90 -20.58
C LEU A 194 -14.40 -7.69 -21.82
N GLY A 195 -15.64 -8.22 -21.85
CA GLY A 195 -16.19 -8.90 -23.03
C GLY A 195 -16.19 -8.01 -24.28
N LEU A 196 -16.57 -6.73 -24.13
CA LEU A 196 -16.53 -5.76 -25.24
C LEU A 196 -15.11 -5.51 -25.75
N LEU A 197 -14.10 -5.44 -24.86
CA LEU A 197 -12.70 -5.21 -25.24
C LEU A 197 -12.11 -6.36 -26.05
N VAL A 198 -12.51 -7.60 -25.76
CA VAL A 198 -12.02 -8.78 -26.49
C VAL A 198 -12.71 -8.92 -27.85
N THR A 199 -13.97 -8.53 -27.96
CA THR A 199 -14.80 -8.79 -29.15
C THR A 199 -14.80 -7.64 -30.16
N THR A 200 -14.45 -6.42 -29.74
CA THR A 200 -14.66 -5.21 -30.54
C THR A 200 -13.37 -4.45 -30.84
N LYS A 201 -13.21 -4.03 -32.11
CA LYS A 201 -12.16 -3.09 -32.55
C LYS A 201 -12.19 -1.78 -31.72
N PRO A 202 -11.04 -1.11 -31.52
CA PRO A 202 -10.95 0.09 -30.68
C PRO A 202 -11.93 1.17 -31.16
N SER A 203 -12.77 1.61 -30.24
CA SER A 203 -13.82 2.61 -30.45
C SER A 203 -14.00 3.48 -29.19
N LEU A 204 -14.85 4.51 -29.26
CA LEU A 204 -15.15 5.33 -28.07
C LEU A 204 -15.70 4.48 -26.91
N ALA A 205 -16.46 3.42 -27.22
CA ALA A 205 -16.97 2.49 -26.21
C ALA A 205 -15.85 1.67 -25.56
N SER A 206 -14.77 1.37 -26.29
CA SER A 206 -13.58 0.71 -25.74
C SER A 206 -12.89 1.58 -24.69
N VAL A 207 -12.86 2.91 -24.87
CA VAL A 207 -12.33 3.84 -23.86
C VAL A 207 -13.15 3.78 -22.58
N GLY A 208 -14.48 3.80 -22.69
CA GLY A 208 -15.38 3.62 -21.55
C GLY A 208 -15.19 2.29 -20.83
N SER A 209 -15.07 1.19 -21.57
CA SER A 209 -14.79 -0.14 -21.00
C SER A 209 -13.43 -0.21 -20.29
N ILE A 210 -12.38 0.41 -20.84
CA ILE A 210 -11.07 0.49 -20.19
C ILE A 210 -11.19 1.26 -18.86
N LEU A 211 -11.88 2.41 -18.86
CA LEU A 211 -12.10 3.19 -17.64
C LEU A 211 -12.90 2.41 -16.58
N MET A 212 -13.92 1.68 -16.99
CA MET A 212 -14.71 0.81 -16.11
C MET A 212 -13.84 -0.26 -15.44
N VAL A 213 -12.93 -0.89 -16.19
CA VAL A 213 -11.99 -1.89 -15.66
C VAL A 213 -10.92 -1.25 -14.78
N LEU A 214 -10.30 -0.14 -15.21
CA LEU A 214 -9.29 0.58 -14.43
C LEU A 214 -9.84 1.12 -13.11
N ALA A 215 -11.14 1.43 -13.06
CA ALA A 215 -11.79 1.85 -11.82
C ALA A 215 -11.68 0.79 -10.71
N LEU A 216 -11.61 -0.51 -11.03
CA LEU A 216 -11.39 -1.57 -10.04
C LEU A 216 -10.05 -1.45 -9.32
N ALA A 217 -9.03 -0.90 -10.00
CA ALA A 217 -7.68 -0.77 -9.46
C ALA A 217 -7.48 0.51 -8.63
N ILE A 218 -8.46 1.42 -8.58
CA ILE A 218 -8.33 2.68 -7.82
C ILE A 218 -8.09 2.42 -6.33
N ASP A 219 -8.84 1.51 -5.71
CA ASP A 219 -8.71 1.24 -4.27
C ASP A 219 -7.37 0.60 -3.86
N PRO A 220 -6.87 -0.48 -4.52
CA PRO A 220 -5.56 -1.01 -4.19
C PRO A 220 -4.43 -0.02 -4.46
N PHE A 221 -4.55 0.85 -5.47
CA PHE A 221 -3.57 1.91 -5.72
C PHE A 221 -3.63 3.00 -4.65
N ALA A 222 -4.83 3.37 -4.21
CA ALA A 222 -5.03 4.34 -3.15
C ALA A 222 -4.37 3.90 -1.84
N GLN A 223 -4.44 2.62 -1.51
CA GLN A 223 -3.74 2.06 -0.34
C GLN A 223 -2.21 2.18 -0.42
N GLN A 224 -1.64 2.25 -1.63
CA GLN A 224 -0.20 2.39 -1.82
C GLN A 224 0.27 3.86 -1.82
N ILE A 225 -0.62 4.85 -1.77
CA ILE A 225 -0.23 6.26 -1.80
C ILE A 225 0.63 6.64 -0.60
N LEU A 226 0.34 6.12 0.60
CA LEU A 226 1.07 6.45 1.82
C LEU A 226 2.06 5.35 2.17
N SER A 227 3.27 5.75 2.56
CA SER A 227 4.25 4.89 3.22
C SER A 227 4.71 5.50 4.53
N PHE A 228 5.15 4.65 5.45
CA PHE A 228 5.49 5.04 6.82
C PHE A 228 6.96 4.70 7.13
N PRO A 229 7.94 5.38 6.50
CA PRO A 229 9.35 5.13 6.77
C PRO A 229 9.74 5.55 8.19
N LEU A 230 10.61 4.75 8.81
CA LEU A 230 11.30 5.09 10.06
C LEU A 230 12.45 6.07 9.76
N ARG A 231 12.55 7.14 10.55
CA ARG A 231 13.64 8.11 10.46
C ARG A 231 14.26 8.35 11.82
N GLU A 232 15.58 8.49 11.85
CA GLU A 232 16.31 8.88 13.06
C GLU A 232 16.28 10.40 13.20
N VAL A 233 15.76 10.89 14.33
CA VAL A 233 15.64 12.32 14.63
C VAL A 233 16.42 12.62 15.91
N PRO A 234 17.23 13.70 15.93
CA PRO A 234 17.95 14.09 17.14
C PRO A 234 16.96 14.51 18.24
N ASP A 235 17.09 13.92 19.42
CA ASP A 235 16.35 14.29 20.62
C ASP A 235 17.21 15.20 21.49
N LEU A 236 16.74 16.43 21.69
CA LEU A 236 17.41 17.44 22.53
C LEU A 236 17.06 17.30 24.02
N SER A 237 16.04 16.52 24.37
CA SER A 237 15.61 16.31 25.74
C SER A 237 16.46 15.28 26.48
N ILE A 238 17.04 14.32 25.76
CA ILE A 238 17.87 13.25 26.31
C ILE A 238 19.35 13.61 26.15
N ILE A 239 20.00 13.92 27.27
CA ILE A 239 21.43 14.24 27.30
C ILE A 239 22.23 12.93 27.20
N SER A 240 23.04 12.79 26.15
CA SER A 240 24.10 11.79 26.07
C SER A 240 25.45 12.47 26.30
N TYR A 241 26.34 11.79 27.01
CA TYR A 241 27.67 12.34 27.29
C TYR A 241 28.73 11.25 27.46
N ILE A 242 29.98 11.61 27.15
CA ILE A 242 31.15 10.77 27.39
C ILE A 242 32.18 11.54 28.24
N PRO A 243 32.69 10.96 29.33
CA PRO A 243 33.67 11.63 30.18
C PRO A 243 35.02 11.72 29.47
N ARG A 244 35.65 12.90 29.57
CA ARG A 244 36.98 13.17 29.06
C ARG A 244 37.85 13.81 30.14
N THR A 245 39.16 13.72 29.95
CA THR A 245 40.12 14.39 30.82
C THR A 245 41.17 15.10 29.98
N GLN A 246 41.37 16.40 30.24
CA GLN A 246 42.33 17.25 29.54
C GLN A 246 43.49 17.72 30.43
N GLU A 247 43.36 17.58 31.75
CA GLU A 247 44.42 17.89 32.71
C GLU A 247 44.48 16.79 33.78
N TYR A 248 45.62 16.14 34.02
CA TYR A 248 45.77 15.16 35.10
C TYR A 248 46.69 15.74 36.16
N LYS A 249 46.12 16.13 37.30
CA LYS A 249 46.91 16.54 38.48
C LYS A 249 47.04 15.33 39.38
N MET A 250 48.27 14.84 39.56
CA MET A 250 48.53 13.91 40.64
C MET A 250 48.21 14.62 41.95
N GLU A 251 47.18 14.15 42.65
CA GLU A 251 46.89 14.60 44.00
C GLU A 251 48.13 14.36 44.86
N HIS A 252 48.57 15.39 45.58
CA HIS A 252 49.83 15.36 46.31
C HIS A 252 49.85 14.13 47.20
N ALA A 253 50.77 13.20 46.92
CA ALA A 253 51.03 12.07 47.79
C ALA A 253 51.35 12.63 49.18
N SER A 254 50.43 12.46 50.13
CA SER A 254 50.71 12.69 51.53
C SER A 254 51.91 11.80 51.88
N PRO A 255 53.06 12.35 52.31
CA PRO A 255 54.19 11.52 52.68
C PRO A 255 53.73 10.62 53.85
N MET A 256 53.65 9.32 53.60
CA MET A 256 53.36 8.33 54.63
C MET A 256 54.67 8.08 55.40
N TYR A 257 54.68 8.45 56.67
CA TYR A 257 55.80 8.14 57.57
C TYR A 257 55.48 6.84 58.30
N LEU A 258 56.40 5.86 58.27
CA LEU A 258 56.28 4.62 59.02
C LEU A 258 57.38 4.58 60.09
N GLY A 259 56.96 4.51 61.35
CA GLY A 259 57.84 4.49 62.51
C GLY A 259 58.42 5.85 62.92
N ASP A 260 59.10 5.88 64.07
CA ASP A 260 59.66 7.09 64.71
C ASP A 260 60.79 7.75 63.92
N LYS A 261 61.36 7.04 62.93
CA LYS A 261 62.38 7.58 62.03
C LYS A 261 61.69 8.03 60.76
N LYS A 262 61.76 9.33 60.46
CA LYS A 262 61.23 10.02 59.25
C LYS A 262 61.81 9.47 57.93
N GLN A 263 61.72 8.17 57.69
CA GLN A 263 62.13 7.53 56.46
C GLN A 263 60.98 7.75 55.47
N LYS A 264 61.25 8.49 54.39
CA LYS A 264 60.29 8.71 53.32
C LYS A 264 60.02 7.36 52.66
N ILE A 265 58.89 6.74 53.00
CA ILE A 265 58.40 5.58 52.25
C ILE A 265 57.69 6.12 51.00
N ALA A 266 57.90 5.41 49.90
CA ALA A 266 57.68 5.81 48.53
C ALA A 266 56.36 6.54 48.23
N PHE A 267 56.43 7.35 47.18
CA PHE A 267 55.31 7.93 46.45
C PHE A 267 54.12 6.95 46.37
N SER A 268 53.06 7.20 47.13
CA SER A 268 51.86 6.36 47.08
C SER A 268 50.97 6.84 45.93
N LEU A 269 50.75 5.96 44.95
CA LEU A 269 49.66 6.14 43.99
C LEU A 269 48.35 6.32 44.78
N SER A 270 47.43 7.16 44.27
CA SER A 270 46.09 7.28 44.87
C SER A 270 45.42 5.91 44.94
N LEU A 271 44.56 5.69 45.94
CA LEU A 271 43.82 4.43 46.09
C LEU A 271 43.05 4.08 44.80
N SER A 272 42.47 5.08 44.12
CA SER A 272 41.78 4.89 42.84
C SER A 272 42.72 4.40 41.73
N THR A 273 43.94 4.92 41.67
CA THR A 273 44.95 4.47 40.69
C THR A 273 45.45 3.06 41.01
N GLN A 274 45.67 2.73 42.30
CA GLN A 274 46.06 1.37 42.70
C GLN A 274 44.98 0.34 42.35
N LEU A 275 43.70 0.66 42.61
CA LEU A 275 42.56 -0.18 42.24
C LEU A 275 42.43 -0.33 40.73
N ALA A 276 42.67 0.72 39.96
CA ALA A 276 42.67 0.67 38.50
C ALA A 276 43.76 -0.26 37.94
N ILE A 277 44.95 -0.26 38.54
CA ILE A 277 46.04 -1.18 38.17
C ILE A 277 45.66 -2.62 38.50
N LEU A 278 45.13 -2.89 39.71
CA LEU A 278 44.66 -4.22 40.07
C LEU A 278 43.56 -4.71 39.13
N LYS A 279 42.57 -3.85 38.84
CA LYS A 279 41.49 -4.15 37.91
C LYS A 279 42.05 -4.54 36.54
N GLY A 280 42.92 -3.73 35.97
CA GLY A 280 43.51 -4.04 34.66
C GLY A 280 44.44 -5.25 34.67
N ALA A 281 45.03 -5.59 35.82
CA ALA A 281 45.82 -6.80 35.96
C ALA A 281 44.94 -8.04 35.87
N PHE A 282 43.84 -8.11 36.63
CA PHE A 282 43.00 -9.31 36.76
C PHE A 282 41.78 -9.36 35.82
N GLN A 283 41.38 -8.25 35.21
CA GLN A 283 40.23 -8.14 34.33
C GLN A 283 40.60 -7.41 33.04
N GLU A 284 40.02 -7.81 31.92
CA GLU A 284 40.12 -7.04 30.67
C GLU A 284 39.31 -5.73 30.82
N GLY A 285 39.98 -4.59 30.64
CA GLY A 285 39.34 -3.29 30.69
C GLY A 285 38.38 -3.07 29.52
N GLY A 286 37.08 -2.92 29.83
CA GLY A 286 36.03 -2.66 28.82
C GLY A 286 35.99 -1.23 28.26
N GLY A 287 36.94 -0.37 28.63
CA GLY A 287 37.02 1.03 28.24
C GLY A 287 35.92 1.91 28.86
N VAL A 288 36.05 3.23 28.66
CA VAL A 288 35.02 4.20 29.04
C VAL A 288 33.73 3.94 28.28
N GLN A 289 32.66 3.63 29.02
CA GLN A 289 31.31 3.54 28.50
C GLN A 289 30.67 4.93 28.44
N PRO A 290 30.15 5.37 27.28
CA PRO A 290 29.38 6.60 27.18
C PRO A 290 28.01 6.44 27.87
N SER A 291 27.47 7.53 28.40
CA SER A 291 26.07 7.58 28.82
C SER A 291 25.21 7.79 27.58
N CYS A 292 24.59 6.71 27.10
CA CYS A 292 23.69 6.73 25.94
C CYS A 292 22.41 5.94 26.24
N PRO A 293 21.33 6.59 26.72
CA PRO A 293 20.11 5.90 27.13
C PRO A 293 19.37 5.18 25.98
N THR A 294 19.44 5.70 24.75
CA THR A 294 18.73 5.13 23.60
C THR A 294 19.52 4.07 22.83
N GLY A 295 20.79 3.89 23.16
CA GLY A 295 21.71 3.01 22.41
C GLY A 295 22.20 3.56 21.06
N ASN A 296 21.60 4.64 20.54
CA ASN A 296 22.05 5.33 19.34
C ASN A 296 22.42 6.80 19.65
N CYS A 297 23.71 7.03 19.88
CA CYS A 297 24.25 8.37 20.16
C CYS A 297 25.48 8.62 19.29
N THR A 298 25.58 9.84 18.75
CA THR A 298 26.77 10.30 18.03
C THR A 298 27.51 11.33 18.87
N PHE A 299 28.81 11.15 19.04
CA PHE A 299 29.67 12.08 19.77
C PHE A 299 30.59 12.82 18.78
N PRO A 300 30.79 14.14 18.95
CA PRO A 300 31.76 14.86 18.13
C PRO A 300 33.19 14.38 18.45
N ASN A 301 34.11 14.54 17.50
CA ASN A 301 35.52 14.22 17.76
C ASN A 301 36.05 15.05 18.93
N PHE A 302 36.70 14.38 19.89
CA PHE A 302 37.26 15.02 21.08
C PHE A 302 38.62 14.44 21.45
N PHE A 303 39.41 15.24 22.16
CA PHE A 303 40.70 14.81 22.71
C PHE A 303 40.56 14.50 24.19
N THR A 304 41.21 13.43 24.63
CA THR A 304 41.25 12.98 26.02
C THR A 304 42.62 12.37 26.30
N MET A 305 43.08 12.44 27.54
CA MET A 305 44.30 11.73 27.94
C MET A 305 44.02 10.25 28.21
N GLY A 306 45.10 9.47 28.10
CA GLY A 306 45.14 8.04 28.34
C GLY A 306 46.56 7.59 28.63
N PHE A 307 46.68 6.41 29.21
CA PHE A 307 47.95 5.69 29.34
C PHE A 307 48.13 4.76 28.14
N CYS A 308 49.36 4.66 27.66
CA CYS A 308 49.76 3.67 26.66
C CYS A 308 50.76 2.70 27.29
N SER A 309 50.62 1.42 26.98
CA SER A 309 51.64 0.42 27.31
C SER A 309 52.53 0.16 26.09
N LYS A 310 53.82 -0.02 26.35
CA LYS A 310 54.80 -0.50 25.38
C LYS A 310 55.78 -1.39 26.13
N CYS A 311 55.94 -2.63 25.68
CA CYS A 311 56.93 -3.54 26.21
C CYS A 311 58.23 -3.43 25.39
N GLU A 312 59.35 -3.37 26.08
CA GLU A 312 60.69 -3.33 25.48
C GLU A 312 61.49 -4.54 25.96
N ASP A 313 62.26 -5.15 25.04
CA ASP A 313 63.07 -6.32 25.37
C ASP A 313 64.37 -5.88 26.07
N VAL A 314 64.46 -6.19 27.35
CA VAL A 314 65.63 -5.90 28.20
C VAL A 314 66.49 -7.13 28.47
N SER A 315 66.32 -8.23 27.72
CA SER A 315 67.03 -9.49 27.95
C SER A 315 68.56 -9.31 27.99
N ASN A 316 69.11 -8.46 27.12
CA ASN A 316 70.55 -8.19 27.03
C ASN A 316 71.12 -7.36 28.19
N GLN A 317 70.26 -6.78 29.03
CA GLN A 317 70.62 -5.95 30.18
C GLN A 317 70.34 -6.66 31.52
N ALA A 318 69.64 -7.80 31.49
CA ALA A 318 69.25 -8.54 32.67
C ALA A 318 70.37 -9.49 33.11
N ASN A 319 71.04 -9.17 34.22
CA ASN A 319 71.95 -10.10 34.88
C ASN A 319 71.14 -11.06 35.78
N GLN A 320 70.80 -12.23 35.25
CA GLN A 320 70.02 -13.23 35.98
C GLN A 320 70.90 -13.95 37.01
N SER A 321 70.88 -13.48 38.27
CA SER A 321 71.33 -14.29 39.39
C SER A 321 70.15 -15.07 39.95
N CYS A 322 70.18 -16.40 39.84
CA CYS A 322 69.23 -17.27 40.53
C CYS A 322 69.86 -17.75 41.85
N PRO A 323 69.72 -17.01 42.97
CA PRO A 323 70.19 -17.50 44.25
C PRO A 323 69.40 -18.78 44.58
N THR A 324 70.11 -19.87 44.86
CA THR A 324 69.48 -21.06 45.43
C THR A 324 68.98 -20.66 46.82
N TYR A 325 67.66 -20.58 46.99
CA TYR A 325 67.06 -20.24 48.28
C TYR A 325 67.37 -21.36 49.27
N LYS A 326 68.47 -21.22 50.03
CA LYS A 326 68.70 -22.01 51.24
C LYS A 326 67.77 -21.42 52.30
N GLY A 327 66.59 -22.02 52.46
CA GLY A 327 65.64 -21.58 53.49
C GLY A 327 66.29 -21.58 54.86
N SER A 328 66.53 -20.39 55.40
CA SER A 328 66.56 -20.15 56.84
C SER A 328 65.37 -19.26 57.15
N GLU A 329 64.47 -19.73 58.01
CA GLU A 329 63.18 -19.12 58.37
C GLU A 329 63.25 -17.70 58.99
N ASN A 330 64.39 -17.01 58.99
CA ASN A 330 64.61 -15.85 59.85
C ASN A 330 65.09 -14.57 59.13
N GLU A 331 64.75 -14.33 57.87
CA GLU A 331 64.85 -12.98 57.28
C GLU A 331 63.62 -12.65 56.43
N LEU A 332 62.48 -12.43 57.10
CA LEU A 332 61.41 -11.59 56.56
C LEU A 332 61.87 -10.12 56.66
N GLY A 333 62.88 -9.77 55.86
CA GLY A 333 63.38 -8.42 55.72
C GLY A 333 62.27 -7.50 55.25
N LEU A 334 61.85 -6.61 56.14
CA LEU A 334 60.85 -5.56 55.94
C LEU A 334 61.21 -4.65 54.75
N ALA A 335 60.78 -5.03 53.54
CA ALA A 335 60.12 -4.07 52.67
C ALA A 335 58.62 -4.23 52.95
N PRO A 336 57.86 -3.16 53.29
CA PRO A 336 56.42 -3.30 53.41
C PRO A 336 55.94 -3.93 52.10
N PRO A 337 55.31 -5.13 52.13
CA PRO A 337 54.87 -5.76 50.91
C PRO A 337 53.86 -4.81 50.30
N ASN A 338 54.22 -4.16 49.19
CA ASN A 338 53.22 -3.42 48.46
C ASN A 338 52.29 -4.51 47.89
N PRO A 339 51.05 -4.65 48.39
CA PRO A 339 50.16 -5.73 47.98
C PRO A 339 49.89 -5.68 46.47
N LEU A 340 50.03 -4.49 45.86
CA LEU A 340 49.96 -4.29 44.42
C LEU A 340 51.09 -5.02 43.67
N ASN A 341 52.33 -4.97 44.17
CA ASN A 341 53.46 -5.61 43.50
C ASN A 341 53.33 -7.14 43.56
N ASN A 342 52.97 -7.68 44.72
CA ASN A 342 52.83 -9.13 44.90
C ASN A 342 51.68 -9.71 44.06
N SER A 343 50.56 -8.99 43.96
CA SER A 343 49.40 -9.43 43.17
C SER A 343 49.66 -9.37 41.67
N ILE A 344 50.32 -8.32 41.16
CA ILE A 344 50.74 -8.23 39.76
C ILE A 344 51.76 -9.34 39.44
N GLN A 345 52.76 -9.54 40.31
CA GLN A 345 53.75 -10.61 40.15
C GLN A 345 53.11 -11.99 40.10
N LEU A 346 52.18 -12.28 41.02
CA LEU A 346 51.46 -13.56 41.05
C LEU A 346 50.66 -13.80 39.76
N ASN A 347 49.99 -12.77 39.24
CA ASN A 347 49.23 -12.90 38.00
C ASN A 347 50.14 -13.12 36.78
N LEU A 348 51.26 -12.38 36.69
CA LEU A 348 52.24 -12.54 35.62
C LEU A 348 52.97 -13.89 35.68
N MET A 349 53.18 -14.45 36.87
CA MET A 349 53.79 -15.77 37.07
C MET A 349 52.88 -16.92 36.64
N ASN A 350 51.56 -16.75 36.74
CA ASN A 350 50.59 -17.80 36.42
C ASN A 350 50.27 -17.90 34.92
N GLU A 351 50.47 -16.84 34.12
CA GLU A 351 49.86 -16.76 32.77
C GLU A 351 50.82 -16.60 31.55
N GLY A 352 52.14 -16.66 31.71
CA GLY A 352 53.08 -16.74 30.56
C GLY A 352 53.27 -15.46 29.72
N ARG A 353 54.23 -15.49 28.76
CA ARG A 353 54.76 -14.30 28.06
C ARG A 353 53.75 -13.56 27.16
N GLU A 354 52.86 -14.26 26.47
CA GLU A 354 51.88 -13.65 25.55
C GLU A 354 50.82 -12.82 26.28
N ASN A 355 50.56 -13.13 27.55
CA ASN A 355 49.60 -12.41 28.36
C ASN A 355 50.18 -11.14 28.97
N ILE A 356 51.51 -11.01 29.12
CA ILE A 356 52.13 -9.78 29.68
C ILE A 356 51.74 -8.54 28.86
N ASN A 357 51.87 -8.59 27.54
CA ASN A 357 51.50 -7.47 26.67
C ASN A 357 50.01 -7.11 26.84
N LYS A 358 49.12 -8.11 26.93
CA LYS A 358 47.68 -7.92 27.12
C LYS A 358 47.36 -7.37 28.52
N THR A 359 47.98 -7.89 29.57
CA THR A 359 47.83 -7.42 30.95
C THR A 359 48.26 -5.97 31.06
N PHE A 360 49.43 -5.60 30.53
CA PHE A 360 49.87 -4.20 30.55
C PHE A 360 49.00 -3.29 29.66
N ALA A 361 48.47 -3.79 28.55
CA ALA A 361 47.46 -3.07 27.76
C ALA A 361 46.15 -2.86 28.56
N SER A 362 45.67 -3.87 29.27
CA SER A 362 44.48 -3.78 30.11
C SER A 362 44.66 -2.86 31.32
N ILE A 363 45.85 -2.87 31.93
CA ILE A 363 46.26 -1.89 32.95
C ILE A 363 46.24 -0.48 32.36
N ALA A 364 46.79 -0.27 31.17
CA ALA A 364 46.77 1.02 30.50
C ALA A 364 45.34 1.50 30.20
N THR A 365 44.44 0.61 29.76
CA THR A 365 43.01 0.91 29.57
C THR A 365 42.35 1.28 30.90
N SER A 366 42.54 0.48 31.96
CA SER A 366 41.92 0.73 33.27
C SER A 366 42.42 2.02 33.92
N LEU A 367 43.70 2.33 33.76
CA LEU A 367 44.27 3.62 34.18
C LEU A 367 43.69 4.79 33.36
N SER A 368 43.52 4.61 32.05
CA SER A 368 42.90 5.59 31.16
C SER A 368 41.45 5.88 31.57
N ASP A 369 40.69 4.85 31.95
CA ASP A 369 39.33 5.01 32.44
C ASP A 369 39.32 5.74 33.80
N ASN A 370 40.22 5.36 34.71
CA ASN A 370 40.32 5.99 36.03
C ASN A 370 40.61 7.50 35.94
N ILE A 371 41.50 7.94 35.05
CA ILE A 371 41.78 9.38 34.90
C ILE A 371 40.64 10.18 34.27
N ARG A 372 39.73 9.50 33.55
CA ARG A 372 38.54 10.11 32.95
C ARG A 372 37.38 10.26 33.95
N PHE A 373 37.31 9.41 34.99
CA PHE A 373 36.24 9.45 36.00
C PHE A 373 36.66 10.02 37.36
N SER A 374 37.91 9.83 37.80
CA SER A 374 38.34 10.09 39.18
C SER A 374 38.99 11.46 39.39
N ASN A 375 39.12 12.29 38.35
CA ASN A 375 39.77 13.59 38.47
C ASN A 375 38.82 14.63 39.10
N LYS A 376 39.36 15.59 39.87
CA LYS A 376 38.56 16.61 40.59
C LYS A 376 37.70 17.50 39.66
N LYS A 377 38.03 17.55 38.37
CA LYS A 377 37.25 18.21 37.32
C LYS A 377 37.10 17.24 36.15
N VAL A 378 36.02 16.45 36.16
CA VAL A 378 35.64 15.62 35.02
C VAL A 378 34.92 16.54 34.02
N ASP A 379 35.50 16.67 32.83
CA ASP A 379 34.84 17.35 31.72
C ASP A 379 34.02 16.32 30.93
N HIS A 380 32.87 16.73 30.41
CA HIS A 380 32.02 15.89 29.59
C HIS A 380 31.97 16.41 28.16
N VAL A 381 31.91 15.49 27.20
CA VAL A 381 31.59 15.80 25.81
C VAL A 381 30.15 15.42 25.58
N ASN A 382 29.34 16.40 25.23
CA ASN A 382 27.93 16.17 24.92
C ASN A 382 27.80 15.49 23.56
N GLY A 383 27.00 14.43 23.52
CA GLY A 383 26.60 13.73 22.30
C GLY A 383 25.21 14.19 21.84
N THR A 384 24.89 13.84 20.60
CA THR A 384 23.53 13.92 20.06
C THR A 384 22.88 12.55 20.15
N THR A 385 21.77 12.48 20.88
CA THR A 385 20.97 11.26 21.05
C THR A 385 19.96 11.17 19.91
N TYR A 386 19.84 10.01 19.27
CA TYR A 386 18.84 9.77 18.23
C TYR A 386 17.73 8.87 18.77
N HIS A 387 16.50 9.16 18.34
CA HIS A 387 15.36 8.27 18.49
C HIS A 387 14.74 8.03 17.12
N VAL A 388 14.08 6.88 16.98
CA VAL A 388 13.40 6.49 15.76
C VAL A 388 11.97 7.00 15.81
N GLU A 389 11.57 7.74 14.79
CA GLU A 389 10.21 8.26 14.63
C GLU A 389 9.65 7.88 13.26
N THR A 390 8.36 7.55 13.22
CA THR A 390 7.66 7.22 11.97
C THR A 390 7.21 8.50 11.28
N TYR A 391 7.60 8.66 10.01
CA TYR A 391 7.17 9.77 9.16
C TYR A 391 6.15 9.31 8.13
N ILE A 392 5.26 10.21 7.73
CA ILE A 392 4.33 9.99 6.62
C ILE A 392 5.02 10.44 5.34
N HIS A 393 5.14 9.53 4.38
CA HIS A 393 5.72 9.82 3.07
C HIS A 393 4.72 9.49 1.95
N VAL A 394 4.47 10.46 1.08
CA VAL A 394 3.55 10.29 -0.05
C VAL A 394 4.31 9.79 -1.27
N ARG A 395 3.86 8.65 -1.81
CA ARG A 395 4.33 8.07 -3.06
C ARG A 395 3.45 8.53 -4.23
N TRP A 396 3.77 9.70 -4.78
CA TRP A 396 3.01 10.39 -5.83
C TRP A 396 2.70 9.56 -7.08
N GLN A 397 3.53 8.58 -7.41
CA GLN A 397 3.31 7.67 -8.55
C GLN A 397 1.95 6.92 -8.49
N TRP A 398 1.43 6.66 -7.29
CA TRP A 398 0.17 5.94 -7.12
C TRP A 398 -1.07 6.83 -7.31
N VAL A 399 -0.89 8.16 -7.31
CA VAL A 399 -1.96 9.14 -7.58
C VAL A 399 -2.27 9.25 -9.08
N ILE A 400 -1.35 8.78 -9.93
CA ILE A 400 -1.48 8.87 -11.40
C ILE A 400 -2.74 8.15 -11.90
N LEU A 401 -3.03 6.96 -11.37
CA LEU A 401 -4.16 6.16 -11.83
C LEU A 401 -5.52 6.87 -11.58
N PRO A 402 -5.86 7.29 -10.33
CA PRO A 402 -7.06 8.09 -10.08
C PRO A 402 -7.15 9.36 -10.94
N LEU A 403 -6.02 10.01 -11.19
CA LEU A 403 -5.98 11.24 -11.99
C LEU A 403 -6.31 10.99 -13.47
N ILE A 404 -5.72 9.95 -14.05
CA ILE A 404 -5.98 9.56 -15.44
C ILE A 404 -7.42 9.06 -15.60
N THR A 405 -7.95 8.28 -14.66
CA THR A 405 -9.32 7.74 -14.76
C THR A 405 -10.38 8.83 -14.61
N THR A 406 -10.22 9.77 -13.68
CA THR A 406 -11.12 10.94 -13.58
C THR A 406 -11.01 11.82 -14.82
N ALA A 407 -9.81 12.19 -15.27
CA ALA A 407 -9.66 12.99 -16.49
C ALA A 407 -10.23 12.28 -17.74
N GLY A 408 -10.02 10.96 -17.85
CA GLY A 408 -10.57 10.13 -18.91
C GLY A 408 -12.10 10.04 -18.87
N SER A 409 -12.70 9.97 -17.69
CA SER A 409 -14.16 10.02 -17.49
C SER A 409 -14.74 11.34 -18.00
N GLY A 410 -14.20 12.48 -17.55
CA GLY A 410 -14.63 13.80 -18.02
C GLY A 410 -14.45 13.99 -19.52
N LEU A 411 -13.36 13.50 -20.11
CA LEU A 411 -13.14 13.55 -21.57
C LEU A 411 -14.15 12.69 -22.32
N LEU A 412 -14.41 11.46 -21.86
CA LEU A 412 -15.41 10.57 -22.45
C LEU A 412 -16.81 11.21 -22.40
N LEU A 413 -17.17 11.81 -21.27
CA LEU A 413 -18.43 12.53 -21.09
C LEU A 413 -18.55 13.70 -22.08
N ALA A 414 -17.51 14.53 -22.18
CA ALA A 414 -17.49 15.66 -23.11
C ALA A 414 -17.63 15.21 -24.57
N ILE A 415 -16.87 14.19 -24.99
CA ILE A 415 -16.93 13.67 -26.37
C ILE A 415 -18.31 13.05 -26.64
N THR A 416 -18.85 12.26 -25.72
CA THR A 416 -20.16 11.61 -25.90
C THR A 416 -21.30 12.63 -25.94
N ALA A 417 -21.25 13.66 -25.09
CA ALA A 417 -22.22 14.75 -25.10
C ALA A 417 -22.16 15.56 -26.40
N LEU A 418 -20.96 15.88 -26.90
CA LEU A 418 -20.78 16.58 -28.18
C LEU A 418 -21.23 15.73 -29.37
N ALA A 419 -20.91 14.43 -29.38
CA ALA A 419 -21.34 13.51 -30.43
C ALA A 419 -22.86 13.37 -30.46
N SER A 420 -23.50 13.23 -29.31
CA SER A 420 -24.96 13.15 -29.18
C SER A 420 -25.64 14.43 -29.67
N ARG A 421 -25.06 15.60 -29.34
CA ARG A 421 -25.59 16.90 -29.79
C ARG A 421 -25.42 17.12 -31.30
N LYS A 422 -24.31 16.68 -31.90
CA LYS A 422 -24.08 16.82 -33.35
C LYS A 422 -25.03 15.98 -34.20
N GLN A 423 -25.50 14.86 -33.68
CA GLN A 423 -26.37 13.93 -34.39
C GLN A 423 -27.87 14.13 -34.08
N ASP A 424 -28.22 15.16 -33.30
CA ASP A 424 -29.59 15.41 -32.79
C ASP A 424 -30.27 14.16 -32.21
N LEU A 425 -29.46 13.30 -31.57
CA LEU A 425 -29.94 12.04 -31.00
C LEU A 425 -30.60 12.28 -29.65
N VAL A 426 -31.73 11.61 -29.48
CA VAL A 426 -32.46 11.56 -28.21
C VAL A 426 -31.59 10.81 -27.17
N LEU A 427 -31.54 11.33 -25.94
CA LEU A 427 -30.67 10.85 -24.86
C LEU A 427 -31.27 9.64 -24.15
N TRP A 428 -31.25 8.49 -24.82
CA TRP A 428 -31.81 7.26 -24.27
C TRP A 428 -30.94 6.61 -23.19
N LYS A 429 -29.62 6.84 -23.18
CA LYS A 429 -28.65 6.28 -22.21
C LYS A 429 -28.88 4.77 -22.01
N SER A 430 -29.24 4.33 -20.80
CA SER A 430 -29.53 2.93 -20.45
C SER A 430 -31.00 2.50 -20.62
N SER A 431 -31.88 3.38 -21.14
CA SER A 431 -33.32 3.11 -21.26
C SER A 431 -33.62 2.05 -22.32
N ILE A 432 -34.43 1.04 -21.98
CA ILE A 432 -34.92 0.04 -22.95
C ILE A 432 -36.18 0.51 -23.72
N LEU A 433 -36.79 1.61 -23.28
CA LEU A 433 -38.07 2.11 -23.77
C LEU A 433 -38.17 2.22 -25.30
N PRO A 434 -37.13 2.68 -26.03
CA PRO A 434 -37.21 2.78 -27.49
C PRO A 434 -37.43 1.44 -28.18
N LEU A 435 -36.85 0.37 -27.64
CA LEU A 435 -36.93 -0.98 -28.22
C LEU A 435 -38.31 -1.58 -27.97
N VAL A 436 -38.88 -1.35 -26.78
CA VAL A 436 -40.21 -1.88 -26.42
C VAL A 436 -41.31 -1.08 -27.10
N MET A 437 -41.25 0.25 -27.09
CA MET A 437 -42.26 1.12 -27.72
C MET A 437 -42.33 0.92 -29.23
N GLY A 438 -41.21 0.65 -29.91
CA GLY A 438 -41.20 0.36 -31.35
C GLY A 438 -41.89 -0.96 -31.73
N GLN A 439 -42.19 -1.83 -30.77
CA GLN A 439 -42.87 -3.11 -30.96
C GLN A 439 -44.21 -3.19 -30.21
N LEU A 440 -44.59 -2.14 -29.47
CA LEU A 440 -45.78 -2.12 -28.65
C LEU A 440 -47.01 -1.86 -29.53
N HIS A 441 -47.90 -2.83 -29.63
CA HIS A 441 -49.19 -2.66 -30.32
C HIS A 441 -50.13 -1.85 -29.43
N THR A 442 -50.17 -0.53 -29.63
CA THR A 442 -51.10 0.36 -28.91
C THR A 442 -52.43 0.46 -29.66
N ASN A 443 -53.50 0.77 -28.92
CA ASN A 443 -54.82 1.04 -29.49
C ASN A 443 -54.73 2.21 -30.51
N PRO A 444 -55.44 2.18 -31.66
CA PRO A 444 -55.27 3.14 -32.76
C PRO A 444 -55.62 4.60 -32.42
N GLU A 445 -56.20 4.87 -31.24
CA GLU A 445 -56.46 6.24 -30.75
C GLU A 445 -55.29 6.86 -29.95
N ARG A 446 -54.22 6.08 -29.67
CA ARG A 446 -53.01 6.54 -28.98
C ARG A 446 -51.78 6.15 -29.80
N ASP A 447 -51.48 6.93 -30.82
CA ASP A 447 -50.25 6.76 -31.60
C ASP A 447 -49.01 7.02 -30.73
N ALA A 448 -48.36 5.94 -30.27
CA ALA A 448 -47.10 5.98 -29.54
C ALA A 448 -45.88 6.31 -30.44
N ASN A 449 -46.11 6.50 -31.74
CA ASN A 449 -45.08 6.47 -32.77
C ASN A 449 -44.25 7.76 -32.96
N CYS A 450 -44.39 8.78 -32.10
CA CYS A 450 -43.63 10.03 -32.29
C CYS A 450 -43.19 10.72 -31.00
N PHE A 451 -42.63 9.99 -30.03
CA PHE A 451 -41.99 10.62 -28.88
C PHE A 451 -40.51 10.95 -29.16
N ARG A 452 -40.22 12.23 -29.42
CA ARG A 452 -38.83 12.75 -29.49
C ARG A 452 -38.26 13.13 -28.12
N ASP A 453 -39.10 13.28 -27.09
CA ASP A 453 -38.69 13.61 -25.72
C ASP A 453 -38.71 12.38 -24.80
N VAL A 454 -37.57 12.05 -24.19
CA VAL A 454 -37.41 10.90 -23.28
C VAL A 454 -38.36 11.01 -22.09
N ASP A 455 -38.54 12.23 -21.57
CA ASP A 455 -39.41 12.47 -20.42
C ASP A 455 -40.89 12.24 -20.78
N GLU A 456 -41.28 12.55 -22.02
CA GLU A 456 -42.62 12.29 -22.54
C GLU A 456 -42.86 10.79 -22.74
N THR A 457 -41.90 10.09 -23.37
CA THR A 457 -41.95 8.62 -23.48
C THR A 457 -42.03 7.94 -22.12
N ARG A 458 -41.28 8.44 -21.13
CA ARG A 458 -41.27 7.89 -19.77
C ARG A 458 -42.58 8.12 -19.04
N ARG A 459 -43.25 9.26 -19.25
CA ARG A 459 -44.57 9.54 -18.68
C ARG A 459 -45.62 8.62 -19.29
N PHE A 460 -45.64 8.50 -20.62
CA PHE A 460 -46.52 7.57 -21.30
C PHE A 460 -46.30 6.13 -20.83
N ALA A 461 -45.04 5.68 -20.72
CA ALA A 461 -44.71 4.34 -20.23
C ALA A 461 -45.13 4.06 -18.77
N LYS A 462 -45.35 5.08 -17.93
CA LYS A 462 -45.89 4.88 -16.56
C LYS A 462 -47.39 4.57 -16.56
N ASP A 463 -48.09 5.01 -17.59
CA ASP A 463 -49.55 4.90 -17.70
C ASP A 463 -49.98 3.64 -18.46
N VAL A 464 -49.05 3.01 -19.20
CA VAL A 464 -49.28 1.79 -19.98
C VAL A 464 -48.88 0.55 -19.17
N LYS A 465 -49.82 -0.39 -19.00
CA LYS A 465 -49.53 -1.72 -18.46
C LYS A 465 -49.23 -2.67 -19.60
N VAL A 466 -48.09 -3.35 -19.55
CA VAL A 466 -47.64 -4.24 -20.63
C VAL A 466 -47.65 -5.69 -20.13
N VAL A 467 -48.21 -6.58 -20.94
CA VAL A 467 -48.08 -8.03 -20.78
C VAL A 467 -47.20 -8.57 -21.90
N VAL A 468 -46.28 -9.47 -21.55
CA VAL A 468 -45.49 -10.21 -22.54
C VAL A 468 -46.28 -11.47 -22.89
N ALA A 469 -46.84 -11.51 -24.09
CA ALA A 469 -47.49 -12.69 -24.63
C ALA A 469 -46.48 -13.46 -25.49
N GLN A 470 -46.32 -14.75 -25.20
CA GLN A 470 -45.49 -15.64 -26.00
C GLN A 470 -46.41 -16.46 -26.90
N ASN A 471 -46.41 -16.16 -28.19
CA ASN A 471 -47.03 -17.01 -29.21
C ASN A 471 -45.96 -17.96 -29.75
N ASP A 472 -46.37 -19.08 -30.35
CA ASP A 472 -45.47 -20.12 -30.89
C ASP A 472 -44.44 -19.59 -31.91
N GLU A 473 -44.67 -18.42 -32.50
CA GLU A 473 -43.79 -17.79 -33.51
C GLU A 473 -43.13 -16.47 -33.08
N SER A 474 -43.62 -15.78 -32.02
CA SER A 474 -43.08 -14.47 -31.61
C SER A 474 -43.42 -14.06 -30.18
N ILE A 475 -42.52 -13.24 -29.60
CA ILE A 475 -42.75 -12.53 -28.33
C ILE A 475 -43.41 -11.19 -28.66
N ILE A 476 -44.64 -10.98 -28.20
CA ILE A 476 -45.41 -9.76 -28.47
C ILE A 476 -45.64 -9.01 -27.15
N PHE A 477 -45.40 -7.70 -27.17
CA PHE A 477 -45.74 -6.81 -26.07
C PHE A 477 -47.12 -6.19 -26.32
N THR A 478 -48.10 -6.46 -25.46
CA THR A 478 -49.46 -5.92 -25.58
C THR A 478 -49.84 -5.05 -24.39
N GLU A 479 -50.62 -3.99 -24.64
CA GLU A 479 -51.21 -3.14 -23.59
C GLU A 479 -52.41 -3.86 -22.92
N GLN A 480 -52.50 -3.79 -21.59
CA GLN A 480 -53.53 -4.45 -20.77
C GLN A 480 -54.61 -3.49 -20.26
#